data_AF-A0A453PXM4-F1
#
_entry.id   AF-A0A453PXM4-F1
#
_cell.length_a   1.000
_cell.length_b   1.000
_cell.length_c   1.000
_cell.angle_alpha   90.00
_cell.angle_beta   90.00
_cell.angle_gamma   90.00
#
_symmetry.space_group_name_H-M   'P 1'
#
loop_
_entity.id
_entity.type
_entity.pdbx_description
1 polymer ?
#
loop_
_entity_poly.entity_id
_entity_poly.type
_entity_poly.pdbx_seq_one_letter_code
_entity_poly.pdbx_strand_id
1 'polypeptide(L)'
;MKMRTLMRIIAREALDKARSLVLLLATLAAAITYAAGLDPPGGLWQDNSNGHMAGDPILLTTNLARYRAFYYCNSVAFVASLVAIVLVQKEKLVKHHALEAAMILVLFGLIGAYAAGSCRDVNKSIYAMALAGAVLIYVVIHIVFFTLDHKDKKDDAREDLLLEKRRKRLLLFAILAATITYQAGLTPPGGFLLQDDKLGRHHAGDPVLLDNYPRRYNAFFYCNSISFMLSIALIILLVNPNLYRPAIRSNALSVCTAVGLLCLMGAYATGSTQHLKTSIYIIVLAVVVLLVAAGLLLVFLLKRLSGKTDMKSVRLNDHRVPPRVEAPLHRQRAKWRN
;
A
#
# COMPACT_ATOMS: atom_id res chain seq x y z
N MET A 1 25.67 -33.53 -1.88
CA MET A 1 24.23 -33.89 -1.96
C MET A 1 23.35 -33.02 -1.06
N LYS A 2 23.63 -32.87 0.25
CA LYS A 2 22.87 -32.01 1.20
C LYS A 2 22.66 -30.55 0.75
N MET A 3 23.68 -29.88 0.18
CA MET A 3 23.59 -28.47 -0.23
C MET A 3 22.57 -28.22 -1.35
N ARG A 4 22.46 -29.14 -2.34
CA ARG A 4 21.48 -29.02 -3.43
C ARG A 4 20.05 -29.22 -2.93
N THR A 5 19.86 -30.13 -1.98
CA THR A 5 18.56 -30.36 -1.33
C THR A 5 18.15 -29.14 -0.52
N LEU A 6 19.08 -28.55 0.25
CA LEU A 6 18.84 -27.35 1.03
C LEU A 6 18.47 -26.14 0.15
N MET A 7 19.21 -25.91 -0.95
CA MET A 7 18.88 -24.84 -1.90
C MET A 7 17.50 -25.03 -2.53
N ARG A 8 17.10 -26.26 -2.86
CA ARG A 8 15.76 -26.55 -3.41
C ARG A 8 14.64 -26.24 -2.40
N ILE A 9 14.87 -26.53 -1.12
CA ILE A 9 13.90 -26.24 -0.05
C ILE A 9 13.75 -24.73 0.12
N ILE A 10 14.86 -23.99 0.20
CA ILE A 10 14.85 -22.53 0.35
C ILE A 10 14.18 -21.85 -0.86
N ALA A 11 14.49 -22.32 -2.08
CA ALA A 11 13.87 -21.80 -3.30
C ALA A 11 12.35 -22.05 -3.34
N ARG A 12 11.89 -23.22 -2.87
CA ARG A 12 10.45 -23.52 -2.76
C ARG A 12 9.75 -22.61 -1.76
N GLU A 13 10.31 -22.42 -0.56
CA GLU A 13 9.70 -21.52 0.42
C GLU A 13 9.57 -20.08 -0.09
N ALA A 14 10.62 -19.55 -0.74
CA ALA A 14 10.60 -18.21 -1.30
C ALA A 14 9.54 -18.08 -2.42
N LEU A 15 9.41 -19.10 -3.26
CA LEU A 15 8.42 -19.18 -4.32
C LEU A 15 7.00 -19.21 -3.75
N ASP A 16 6.73 -20.01 -2.71
CA ASP A 16 5.41 -20.11 -2.07
C ASP A 16 5.00 -18.81 -1.38
N LYS A 17 5.96 -18.12 -0.75
CA LYS A 17 5.73 -16.79 -0.19
C LYS A 17 5.38 -15.76 -1.27
N ALA A 18 6.12 -15.74 -2.38
CA ALA A 18 5.81 -14.84 -3.50
C ALA A 18 4.44 -15.14 -4.13
N ARG A 19 4.12 -16.43 -4.31
CA ARG A 19 2.81 -16.92 -4.77
C ARG A 19 1.67 -16.43 -3.87
N SER A 20 1.82 -16.49 -2.54
CA SER A 20 0.78 -16.02 -1.61
C SER A 20 0.47 -14.53 -1.74
N LEU A 21 1.50 -13.70 -1.98
CA LEU A 21 1.34 -12.25 -2.13
C LEU A 21 0.73 -11.88 -3.48
N VAL A 22 1.16 -12.58 -4.55
CA VAL A 22 0.61 -12.40 -5.89
C VAL A 22 -0.86 -12.84 -5.92
N LEU A 23 -1.18 -13.97 -5.28
CA LEU A 23 -2.55 -14.43 -5.12
C LEU A 23 -3.40 -13.38 -4.39
N LEU A 24 -2.90 -12.83 -3.29
CA LEU A 24 -3.60 -11.77 -2.56
C LEU A 24 -3.88 -10.54 -3.43
N LEU A 25 -2.87 -10.03 -4.16
CA LEU A 25 -3.08 -8.89 -5.06
C LEU A 25 -4.09 -9.22 -6.14
N ALA A 26 -3.96 -10.37 -6.81
CA ALA A 26 -4.83 -10.76 -7.90
C ALA A 26 -6.28 -10.98 -7.42
N THR A 27 -6.50 -11.61 -6.26
CA THR A 27 -7.84 -11.77 -5.68
C THR A 27 -8.46 -10.42 -5.35
N LEU A 28 -7.71 -9.49 -4.78
CA LEU A 28 -8.23 -8.17 -4.44
C LEU A 28 -8.46 -7.31 -5.68
N ALA A 29 -7.58 -7.35 -6.68
CA ALA A 29 -7.77 -6.71 -7.97
C ALA A 29 -9.01 -7.25 -8.70
N ALA A 30 -9.19 -8.57 -8.74
CA ALA A 30 -10.41 -9.19 -9.28
C ALA A 30 -11.66 -8.69 -8.55
N ALA A 31 -11.66 -8.64 -7.22
CA ALA A 31 -12.80 -8.17 -6.44
C ALA A 31 -13.15 -6.69 -6.71
N ILE A 32 -12.16 -5.79 -6.69
CA ILE A 32 -12.42 -4.35 -6.90
C ILE A 32 -12.81 -4.03 -8.34
N THR A 33 -12.23 -4.73 -9.33
CA THR A 33 -12.59 -4.54 -10.74
C THR A 33 -13.95 -5.14 -11.07
N TYR A 34 -14.31 -6.26 -10.44
CA TYR A 34 -15.66 -6.82 -10.53
C TYR A 34 -16.70 -5.85 -9.96
N ALA A 35 -16.48 -5.34 -8.74
CA ALA A 35 -17.38 -4.37 -8.12
C ALA A 35 -17.52 -3.11 -8.99
N ALA A 36 -16.41 -2.53 -9.45
CA ALA A 36 -16.42 -1.35 -10.31
C ALA A 36 -17.05 -1.60 -11.70
N GLY A 37 -17.02 -2.84 -12.20
CA GLY A 37 -17.67 -3.20 -13.45
C GLY A 37 -19.20 -3.26 -13.34
N LEU A 38 -19.72 -3.58 -12.14
CA LEU A 38 -21.16 -3.62 -11.86
C LEU A 38 -21.72 -2.28 -11.39
N ASP A 39 -20.88 -1.42 -10.81
CA ASP A 39 -21.21 -0.06 -10.40
C ASP A 39 -20.25 0.92 -11.11
N PRO A 40 -20.53 1.27 -12.38
CA PRO A 40 -19.61 2.05 -13.18
C PRO A 40 -19.52 3.50 -12.65
N PRO A 41 -18.35 4.14 -12.81
CA PRO A 41 -18.16 5.53 -12.41
C PRO A 41 -19.15 6.44 -13.14
N GLY A 42 -19.68 7.42 -12.41
CA GLY A 42 -20.75 8.30 -12.87
C GLY A 42 -22.16 7.79 -12.55
N GLY A 43 -22.31 6.54 -12.11
CA GLY A 43 -23.60 5.95 -11.78
C GLY A 43 -24.42 5.54 -13.01
N LEU A 44 -25.66 5.15 -12.76
CA LEU A 44 -26.60 4.62 -13.76
C LEU A 44 -27.83 5.51 -13.86
N TRP A 45 -28.34 5.67 -15.08
CA TRP A 45 -29.62 6.32 -15.32
C TRP A 45 -30.75 5.60 -14.59
N GLN A 46 -31.74 6.34 -14.08
CA GLN A 46 -32.87 5.80 -13.32
C GLN A 46 -34.20 5.88 -14.10
N ASP A 47 -34.20 6.54 -15.25
CA ASP A 47 -35.35 6.79 -16.09
C ASP A 47 -35.09 6.39 -17.55
N ASN A 48 -36.19 6.31 -18.32
CA ASN A 48 -36.16 6.01 -19.75
C ASN A 48 -36.45 7.30 -20.54
N SER A 49 -35.48 8.20 -20.62
CA SER A 49 -35.64 9.48 -21.32
C SER A 49 -34.42 9.80 -22.19
N ASN A 50 -34.51 10.84 -23.04
CA ASN A 50 -33.37 11.39 -23.79
C ASN A 50 -32.46 10.37 -24.52
N GLY A 51 -33.03 9.26 -25.01
CA GLY A 51 -32.30 8.22 -25.75
C GLY A 51 -31.50 7.23 -24.90
N HIS A 52 -31.63 7.27 -23.56
CA HIS A 52 -31.07 6.28 -22.64
C HIS A 52 -32.18 5.52 -21.91
N MET A 53 -31.83 4.36 -21.37
CA MET A 53 -32.71 3.52 -20.56
C MET A 53 -32.20 3.46 -19.12
N ALA A 54 -33.12 3.22 -18.18
CA ALA A 54 -32.78 2.95 -16.79
C ALA A 54 -31.79 1.78 -16.71
N GLY A 55 -30.67 1.99 -16.02
CA GLY A 55 -29.54 1.07 -15.96
C GLY A 55 -28.43 1.35 -16.96
N ASP A 56 -28.61 2.26 -17.93
CA ASP A 56 -27.50 2.68 -18.81
C ASP A 56 -26.46 3.47 -17.99
N PRO A 57 -25.15 3.23 -18.20
CA PRO A 57 -24.12 3.99 -17.52
C PRO A 57 -24.15 5.47 -17.92
N ILE A 58 -24.22 6.37 -16.94
CA ILE A 58 -24.27 7.82 -17.21
C ILE A 58 -22.99 8.28 -17.93
N LEU A 59 -21.83 7.74 -17.55
CA LEU A 59 -20.56 8.04 -18.21
C LEU A 59 -20.53 7.61 -19.69
N LEU A 60 -21.29 6.57 -20.08
CA LEU A 60 -21.39 6.13 -21.47
C LEU A 60 -22.06 7.22 -22.33
N THR A 61 -23.15 7.79 -21.84
CA THR A 61 -23.93 8.82 -22.56
C THR A 61 -23.26 10.20 -22.53
N THR A 62 -22.57 10.53 -21.43
CA THR A 62 -21.96 11.85 -21.26
C THR A 62 -20.52 11.94 -21.78
N ASN A 63 -19.76 10.85 -21.74
CA ASN A 63 -18.40 10.79 -22.28
C ASN A 63 -17.99 9.37 -22.69
N LEU A 64 -18.36 9.00 -23.92
CA LEU A 64 -18.09 7.68 -24.51
C LEU A 64 -16.61 7.29 -24.49
N ALA A 65 -15.69 8.23 -24.75
CA ALA A 65 -14.26 7.94 -24.79
C ALA A 65 -13.74 7.47 -23.43
N ARG A 66 -14.16 8.15 -22.35
CA ARG A 66 -13.79 7.80 -20.98
C ARG A 66 -14.44 6.52 -20.52
N TYR A 67 -15.71 6.32 -20.82
CA TYR A 67 -16.39 5.07 -20.52
C TYR A 67 -15.67 3.89 -21.18
N ARG A 68 -15.31 4.00 -22.47
CA ARG A 68 -14.54 2.96 -23.16
C ARG A 68 -13.17 2.72 -22.50
N ALA A 69 -12.42 3.77 -22.19
CA ALA A 69 -11.14 3.63 -21.51
C ALA A 69 -11.28 2.93 -20.15
N PHE A 70 -12.23 3.36 -19.32
CA PHE A 70 -12.55 2.72 -18.04
C PHE A 70 -12.93 1.25 -18.24
N TYR A 71 -13.91 0.97 -19.10
CA TYR A 71 -14.48 -0.36 -19.32
C TYR A 71 -13.41 -1.36 -19.77
N TYR A 72 -12.60 -1.00 -20.77
CA TYR A 72 -11.55 -1.87 -21.27
C TYR A 72 -10.41 -2.05 -20.27
N CYS A 73 -9.91 -0.97 -19.65
CA CYS A 73 -8.84 -1.07 -18.64
C CYS A 73 -9.28 -1.90 -17.42
N ASN A 74 -10.49 -1.69 -16.92
CA ASN A 74 -11.06 -2.41 -15.78
C ASN A 74 -11.27 -3.90 -16.13
N SER A 75 -11.81 -4.20 -17.33
CA SER A 75 -12.01 -5.58 -17.80
C SER A 75 -10.70 -6.32 -18.01
N VAL A 76 -9.67 -5.67 -18.57
CA VAL A 76 -8.33 -6.24 -18.70
C VAL A 76 -7.75 -6.55 -17.32
N ALA A 77 -7.87 -5.64 -16.36
CA ALA A 77 -7.42 -5.89 -14.98
C ALA A 77 -8.17 -7.07 -14.33
N PHE A 78 -9.48 -7.18 -14.53
CA PHE A 78 -10.28 -8.31 -14.03
C PHE A 78 -9.82 -9.65 -14.61
N VAL A 79 -9.77 -9.75 -15.94
CA VAL A 79 -9.38 -10.99 -16.63
C VAL A 79 -7.93 -11.37 -16.33
N ALA A 80 -7.00 -10.40 -16.34
CA ALA A 80 -5.61 -10.64 -15.98
C ALA A 80 -5.46 -11.11 -14.53
N SER A 81 -6.32 -10.63 -13.62
CA SER A 81 -6.35 -11.09 -12.23
C SER A 81 -6.81 -12.55 -12.12
N LEU A 82 -7.85 -12.95 -12.86
CA LEU A 82 -8.29 -14.35 -12.90
C LEU A 82 -7.21 -15.26 -13.49
N VAL A 83 -6.56 -14.84 -14.57
CA VAL A 83 -5.43 -15.56 -15.16
C VAL A 83 -4.30 -15.69 -14.15
N ALA A 84 -3.94 -14.63 -13.42
CA ALA A 84 -2.92 -14.68 -12.38
C ALA A 84 -3.28 -15.67 -11.25
N ILE A 85 -4.53 -15.68 -10.78
CA ILE A 85 -5.02 -16.62 -9.77
C ILE A 85 -4.85 -18.07 -10.26
N VAL A 86 -5.28 -18.38 -11.49
CA VAL A 86 -5.17 -19.72 -12.07
C VAL A 86 -3.71 -20.12 -12.27
N LEU A 87 -2.87 -19.21 -12.78
CA LEU A 87 -1.43 -19.45 -12.98
C LEU A 87 -0.75 -19.77 -11.65
N VAL A 88 -1.03 -19.02 -10.58
CA VAL A 88 -0.44 -19.26 -9.25
C VAL A 88 -0.78 -20.65 -8.70
N GLN A 89 -1.99 -21.14 -8.96
CA GLN A 89 -2.44 -22.47 -8.49
C GLN A 89 -1.81 -23.64 -9.25
N LYS A 90 -1.35 -23.43 -10.48
CA LYS A 90 -0.83 -24.49 -11.34
C LYS A 90 0.69 -24.45 -11.38
N GLU A 91 1.35 -25.22 -10.51
CA GLU A 91 2.82 -25.26 -10.42
C GLU A 91 3.53 -25.49 -11.77
N LYS A 92 2.91 -26.27 -12.67
CA LYS A 92 3.45 -26.58 -14.00
C LYS A 92 3.32 -25.43 -15.02
N LEU A 93 2.45 -24.45 -14.77
CA LEU A 93 2.16 -23.32 -15.66
C LEU A 93 2.78 -21.99 -15.20
N VAL A 94 3.35 -21.94 -13.98
CA VAL A 94 4.07 -20.76 -13.48
C VAL A 94 5.40 -20.61 -14.22
N LYS A 95 5.37 -19.96 -15.39
CA LYS A 95 6.56 -19.28 -15.91
C LYS A 95 6.67 -17.94 -15.19
N HIS A 96 7.80 -17.67 -14.54
CA HIS A 96 8.04 -16.41 -13.82
C HIS A 96 7.64 -15.18 -14.64
N HIS A 97 8.02 -15.15 -15.93
CA HIS A 97 7.67 -14.05 -16.84
C HIS A 97 6.17 -13.91 -17.12
N ALA A 98 5.41 -15.00 -17.15
CA ALA A 98 3.97 -14.94 -17.38
C ALA A 98 3.23 -14.34 -16.17
N LEU A 99 3.67 -14.70 -14.96
CA LEU A 99 3.09 -14.16 -13.73
C LEU A 99 3.45 -12.68 -13.56
N GLU A 100 4.70 -12.31 -13.84
CA GLU A 100 5.14 -10.91 -13.83
C GLU A 100 4.37 -10.08 -14.86
N ALA A 101 4.21 -10.58 -16.09
CA ALA A 101 3.45 -9.90 -17.13
C ALA A 101 1.97 -9.74 -16.73
N ALA A 102 1.33 -10.78 -16.18
CA ALA A 102 -0.04 -10.68 -15.70
C ALA A 102 -0.19 -9.63 -14.60
N MET A 103 0.73 -9.58 -13.64
CA MET A 103 0.73 -8.61 -12.55
C MET A 103 0.91 -7.17 -13.04
N ILE A 104 1.81 -6.97 -14.01
CA ILE A 104 2.02 -5.67 -14.66
C ILE A 104 0.74 -5.25 -15.37
N LEU A 105 0.12 -6.15 -16.15
CA LEU A 105 -1.14 -5.87 -16.85
C LEU A 105 -2.28 -5.52 -15.88
N VAL A 106 -2.39 -6.21 -14.73
CA VAL A 106 -3.35 -5.88 -13.67
C VAL A 106 -3.14 -4.45 -13.17
N LEU A 107 -1.90 -4.08 -12.84
CA LEU A 107 -1.60 -2.75 -12.29
C LEU A 107 -1.84 -1.64 -13.32
N PHE A 108 -1.44 -1.84 -14.58
CA PHE A 108 -1.73 -0.87 -15.65
C PHE A 108 -3.23 -0.73 -15.93
N GLY A 109 -3.97 -1.85 -15.93
CA GLY A 109 -5.43 -1.82 -16.08
C GLY A 109 -6.11 -1.06 -14.94
N LEU A 110 -5.67 -1.26 -13.69
CA LEU A 110 -6.17 -0.49 -12.55
C LEU A 110 -5.84 1.00 -12.66
N ILE A 111 -4.62 1.37 -13.05
CA ILE A 111 -4.22 2.77 -13.25
C ILE A 111 -5.10 3.42 -14.33
N GLY A 112 -5.26 2.76 -15.48
CA GLY A 112 -6.04 3.27 -16.61
C GLY A 112 -7.52 3.41 -16.27
N ALA A 113 -8.10 2.42 -15.59
CA ALA A 113 -9.48 2.46 -15.13
C ALA A 113 -9.70 3.58 -14.12
N TYR A 114 -8.81 3.72 -13.13
CA TYR A 114 -8.86 4.80 -12.16
C TYR A 114 -8.79 6.18 -12.82
N ALA A 115 -7.85 6.38 -13.74
CA ALA A 115 -7.67 7.62 -14.48
C ALA A 115 -8.93 8.03 -15.26
N ALA A 116 -9.53 7.06 -15.94
CA ALA A 116 -10.70 7.26 -16.77
C ALA A 116 -12.00 7.43 -15.95
N GLY A 117 -12.11 6.76 -14.81
CA GLY A 117 -13.32 6.74 -14.00
C GLY A 117 -13.40 7.80 -12.89
N SER A 118 -12.28 8.23 -12.31
CA SER A 118 -12.32 8.96 -11.02
C SER A 118 -12.71 10.44 -11.05
N CYS A 119 -12.55 11.17 -12.17
CA CYS A 119 -12.96 12.60 -12.21
C CYS A 119 -13.29 13.10 -13.62
N ARG A 120 -14.52 13.58 -13.86
CA ARG A 120 -15.08 13.96 -15.17
C ARG A 120 -14.34 15.12 -15.88
N ASP A 121 -13.63 15.97 -15.13
CA ASP A 121 -12.80 17.05 -15.68
C ASP A 121 -11.46 16.53 -16.25
N VAL A 122 -11.30 16.65 -17.57
CA VAL A 122 -10.12 16.18 -18.32
C VAL A 122 -8.83 16.82 -17.79
N ASN A 123 -8.86 18.13 -17.49
CA ASN A 123 -7.70 18.86 -16.99
C ASN A 123 -7.28 18.37 -15.59
N LYS A 124 -8.24 18.19 -14.67
CA LYS A 124 -7.94 17.76 -13.29
C LYS A 124 -7.44 16.31 -13.24
N SER A 125 -8.04 15.42 -14.04
CA SER A 125 -7.59 14.03 -14.17
C SER A 125 -6.17 13.96 -14.76
N ILE A 126 -5.86 14.74 -15.81
CA ILE A 126 -4.50 14.79 -16.38
C ILE A 126 -3.48 15.28 -15.36
N TYR A 127 -3.76 16.35 -14.59
CA TYR A 127 -2.82 16.82 -13.57
C TYR A 127 -2.60 15.80 -12.45
N ALA A 128 -3.66 15.13 -11.98
CA ALA A 128 -3.53 14.09 -10.95
C ALA A 128 -2.72 12.88 -11.44
N MET A 129 -2.96 12.45 -12.68
CA MET A 129 -2.24 11.35 -13.31
C MET A 129 -0.80 11.70 -13.64
N ALA A 130 -0.53 12.91 -14.14
CA ALA A 130 0.81 13.40 -14.43
C ALA A 130 1.63 13.58 -13.15
N LEU A 131 1.04 14.14 -12.09
CA LEU A 131 1.68 14.27 -10.78
C LEU A 131 2.03 12.89 -10.22
N ALA A 132 1.10 11.95 -10.29
CA ALA A 132 1.32 10.59 -9.83
C ALA A 132 2.39 9.84 -10.64
N GLY A 133 2.41 10.01 -11.97
CA GLY A 133 3.46 9.47 -12.85
C GLY A 133 4.83 10.08 -12.55
N ALA A 134 4.90 11.39 -12.32
CA ALA A 134 6.13 12.09 -11.95
C ALA A 134 6.69 11.59 -10.59
N VAL A 135 5.81 11.38 -9.60
CA VAL A 135 6.20 10.80 -8.30
C VAL A 135 6.73 9.37 -8.47
N LEU A 136 6.10 8.55 -9.31
CA LEU A 136 6.58 7.22 -9.66
C LEU A 136 7.99 7.26 -10.26
N ILE A 137 8.21 8.14 -11.25
CA ILE A 137 9.53 8.33 -11.89
C ILE A 137 10.57 8.78 -10.86
N TYR A 138 10.25 9.76 -10.02
CA TYR A 138 11.16 10.25 -8.97
C TYR A 138 11.57 9.12 -8.01
N VAL A 139 10.61 8.32 -7.54
CA VAL A 139 10.90 7.20 -6.62
C VAL A 139 11.81 6.16 -7.29
N VAL A 140 11.57 5.83 -8.56
CA VAL A 140 12.43 4.89 -9.31
C VAL A 140 13.84 5.46 -9.47
N ILE A 141 13.97 6.72 -9.87
CA ILE A 141 15.27 7.40 -10.00
C ILE A 141 16.03 7.38 -8.66
N HIS A 142 15.38 7.77 -7.56
CA HIS A 142 15.99 7.77 -6.23
C HIS A 142 16.50 6.36 -5.83
N ILE A 143 15.74 5.30 -6.15
CA ILE A 143 16.14 3.92 -5.86
C ILE A 143 17.34 3.51 -6.70
N VAL A 144 17.36 3.85 -8.01
CA VAL A 144 18.48 3.54 -8.90
C VAL A 144 19.77 4.24 -8.43
N PHE A 145 19.71 5.53 -8.12
CA PHE A 145 20.88 6.27 -7.60
C PHE A 145 21.38 5.71 -6.27
N PHE A 146 20.49 5.38 -5.33
CA PHE A 146 20.88 4.74 -4.07
C PHE A 146 21.52 3.35 -4.28
N THR A 147 21.05 2.61 -5.28
CA THR A 147 21.61 1.28 -5.64
C THR A 147 23.03 1.40 -6.17
N LEU A 148 23.36 2.47 -6.87
CA LEU A 148 24.72 2.72 -7.40
C LEU A 148 25.72 3.13 -6.30
N ASP A 149 25.26 3.75 -5.22
CA ASP A 149 26.11 4.30 -4.15
C ASP A 149 26.44 3.28 -3.04
N HIS A 150 25.61 2.24 -2.87
CA HIS A 150 25.83 1.22 -1.84
C HIS A 150 26.67 0.04 -2.36
N LYS A 151 27.98 0.05 -2.06
CA LYS A 151 28.83 -1.14 -2.15
C LYS A 151 28.36 -2.23 -1.17
N ASP A 152 28.20 -3.44 -1.68
CA ASP A 152 27.74 -4.66 -0.98
C ASP A 152 28.36 -4.80 0.42
N LYS A 153 27.56 -4.53 1.45
CA LYS A 153 27.82 -5.06 2.79
C LYS A 153 27.38 -6.51 2.79
N LYS A 154 28.27 -7.39 3.26
CA LYS A 154 28.03 -8.82 3.39
C LYS A 154 26.79 -9.05 4.27
N ASP A 155 25.70 -9.49 3.64
CA ASP A 155 24.38 -9.58 4.26
C ASP A 155 24.37 -10.58 5.43
N ASP A 156 23.94 -10.09 6.60
CA ASP A 156 23.58 -10.94 7.74
C ASP A 156 22.24 -11.63 7.43
N ALA A 157 22.18 -12.96 7.57
CA ALA A 157 20.96 -13.73 7.40
C ALA A 157 19.79 -13.21 8.27
N ARG A 158 20.09 -12.58 9.41
CA ARG A 158 19.09 -11.92 10.25
C ARG A 158 18.52 -10.66 9.60
N GLU A 159 19.33 -9.86 8.92
CA GLU A 159 18.87 -8.65 8.23
C GLU A 159 17.97 -9.02 7.04
N ASP A 160 18.34 -10.03 6.27
CA ASP A 160 17.53 -10.56 5.17
C ASP A 160 16.14 -11.00 5.63
N LEU A 161 16.06 -11.71 6.76
CA LEU A 161 14.79 -12.10 7.36
C LEU A 161 13.94 -10.89 7.78
N LEU A 162 14.57 -9.84 8.31
CA LEU A 162 13.88 -8.61 8.70
C LEU A 162 13.38 -7.81 7.49
N LEU A 163 14.16 -7.75 6.41
CA LEU A 163 13.78 -7.13 5.14
C LEU A 163 12.59 -7.86 4.52
N GLU A 164 12.61 -9.19 4.48
CA GLU A 164 11.51 -10.00 3.96
C GLU A 164 10.22 -9.79 4.78
N LYS A 165 10.32 -9.75 6.12
CA LYS A 165 9.18 -9.43 6.99
C LYS A 165 8.65 -8.01 6.76
N ARG A 166 9.53 -7.02 6.55
CA ARG A 166 9.14 -5.63 6.28
C ARG A 166 8.46 -5.51 4.92
N ARG A 167 9.00 -6.17 3.88
CA ARG A 167 8.42 -6.26 2.53
C ARG A 167 6.97 -6.75 2.58
N LYS A 168 6.71 -7.87 3.28
CA LYS A 168 5.35 -8.45 3.39
C LYS A 168 4.36 -7.48 4.05
N ARG A 169 4.76 -6.82 5.14
CA ARG A 169 3.90 -5.84 5.81
C ARG A 169 3.60 -4.63 4.93
N LEU A 170 4.62 -4.06 4.29
CA LEU A 170 4.47 -2.91 3.40
C LEU A 170 3.56 -3.26 2.21
N LEU A 171 3.71 -4.46 1.65
CA LEU A 171 2.88 -4.89 0.53
C LEU A 171 1.41 -5.05 0.96
N LEU A 172 1.16 -5.60 2.15
CA LEU A 172 -0.20 -5.70 2.69
C LEU A 172 -0.86 -4.32 2.83
N PHE A 173 -0.16 -3.34 3.40
CA PHE A 173 -0.67 -1.97 3.53
C PHE A 173 -0.88 -1.30 2.17
N ALA A 174 0.04 -1.48 1.24
CA ALA A 174 -0.07 -0.92 -0.11
C ALA A 174 -1.27 -1.53 -0.86
N ILE A 175 -1.46 -2.84 -0.77
CA ILE A 175 -2.62 -3.51 -1.37
C ILE A 175 -3.92 -2.98 -0.75
N LEU A 176 -4.00 -2.89 0.57
CA LEU A 176 -5.18 -2.36 1.27
C LEU A 176 -5.48 -0.89 0.89
N ALA A 177 -4.45 -0.04 0.87
CA ALA A 177 -4.62 1.35 0.51
C ALA A 177 -5.02 1.49 -0.97
N ALA A 178 -4.43 0.71 -1.88
CA ALA A 178 -4.81 0.69 -3.28
C ALA A 178 -6.27 0.26 -3.48
N THR A 179 -6.75 -0.77 -2.79
CA THR A 179 -8.13 -1.25 -2.95
C THR A 179 -9.15 -0.22 -2.46
N ILE A 180 -8.93 0.36 -1.28
CA ILE A 180 -9.84 1.36 -0.70
C ILE A 180 -9.88 2.61 -1.58
N THR A 181 -8.71 3.10 -2.00
CA THR A 181 -8.61 4.33 -2.79
C THR A 181 -9.11 4.17 -4.22
N TYR A 182 -8.94 2.99 -4.81
CA TYR A 182 -9.51 2.65 -6.13
C TYR A 182 -11.03 2.76 -6.09
N GLN A 183 -11.66 2.08 -5.12
CA GLN A 183 -13.12 2.13 -4.94
C GLN A 183 -13.59 3.55 -4.67
N ALA A 184 -13.03 4.21 -3.65
CA ALA A 184 -13.43 5.58 -3.28
C ALA A 184 -13.20 6.60 -4.40
N GLY A 185 -12.24 6.36 -5.31
CA GLY A 185 -12.03 7.22 -6.47
C GLY A 185 -13.09 7.04 -7.55
N LEU A 186 -13.53 5.80 -7.77
CA LEU A 186 -14.57 5.48 -8.75
C LEU A 186 -15.99 5.75 -8.23
N THR A 187 -16.19 5.71 -6.91
CA THR A 187 -17.45 6.03 -6.24
C THR A 187 -17.18 7.08 -5.15
N PRO A 188 -17.11 8.37 -5.52
CA PRO A 188 -16.76 9.43 -4.60
C PRO A 188 -17.81 9.59 -3.50
N PRO A 189 -17.41 10.11 -2.33
CA PRO A 189 -18.33 10.33 -1.22
C PRO A 189 -19.52 11.21 -1.64
N GLY A 190 -20.72 10.79 -1.25
CA GLY A 190 -21.97 11.44 -1.64
C GLY A 190 -22.52 11.00 -3.00
N GLY A 191 -21.81 10.13 -3.74
CA GLY A 191 -22.29 9.58 -5.00
C GLY A 191 -22.29 10.59 -6.14
N PHE A 192 -23.20 10.37 -7.10
CA PHE A 192 -23.29 11.11 -8.36
C PHE A 192 -24.63 11.84 -8.48
N LEU A 193 -24.63 12.97 -9.17
CA LEU A 193 -25.85 13.61 -9.63
C LEU A 193 -26.54 12.72 -10.68
N LEU A 194 -27.85 12.54 -10.54
CA LEU A 194 -28.64 11.64 -11.39
C LEU A 194 -29.38 12.36 -12.53
N GLN A 195 -29.38 13.70 -12.53
CA GLN A 195 -30.10 14.51 -13.50
C GLN A 195 -29.27 15.73 -13.89
N ASP A 196 -29.45 16.18 -15.13
CA ASP A 196 -28.91 17.44 -15.61
C ASP A 196 -29.72 18.62 -15.03
N ASP A 197 -29.06 19.71 -14.68
CA ASP A 197 -29.74 20.96 -14.33
C ASP A 197 -30.34 21.63 -15.59
N LYS A 198 -31.51 22.25 -15.45
CA LYS A 198 -32.20 22.98 -16.54
C LYS A 198 -31.37 24.13 -17.10
N LEU A 199 -30.42 24.65 -16.32
CA LEU A 199 -29.50 25.71 -16.73
C LEU A 199 -28.17 25.20 -17.33
N GLY A 200 -27.96 23.88 -17.43
CA GLY A 200 -26.74 23.29 -17.99
C GLY A 200 -25.46 23.51 -17.18
N ARG A 201 -25.57 23.93 -15.91
CA ARG A 201 -24.40 24.19 -15.05
C ARG A 201 -23.78 22.90 -14.48
N HIS A 202 -24.59 21.87 -14.29
CA HIS A 202 -24.20 20.59 -13.71
C HIS A 202 -24.82 19.46 -14.52
N HIS A 203 -24.05 18.39 -14.74
CA HIS A 203 -24.50 17.26 -15.54
C HIS A 203 -24.62 16.00 -14.68
N ALA A 204 -25.49 15.10 -15.11
CA ALA A 204 -25.56 13.76 -14.58
C ALA A 204 -24.17 13.09 -14.61
N GLY A 205 -23.86 12.37 -13.54
CA GLY A 205 -22.57 11.71 -13.34
C GLY A 205 -21.49 12.61 -12.74
N ASP A 206 -21.75 13.89 -12.50
CA ASP A 206 -20.85 14.71 -11.68
C ASP A 206 -20.96 14.31 -10.19
N PRO A 207 -19.83 14.25 -9.45
CA PRO A 207 -19.86 13.93 -8.03
C PRO A 207 -20.66 14.95 -7.21
N VAL A 208 -21.57 14.50 -6.35
CA VAL A 208 -22.41 15.40 -5.53
C VAL A 208 -21.57 16.29 -4.60
N LEU A 209 -20.45 15.77 -4.11
CA LEU A 209 -19.52 16.55 -3.28
C LEU A 209 -18.78 17.64 -4.07
N LEU A 210 -18.54 17.45 -5.37
CA LEU A 210 -17.94 18.46 -6.23
C LEU A 210 -18.87 19.65 -6.41
N ASP A 211 -20.16 19.37 -6.61
CA ASP A 211 -21.20 20.38 -6.78
C ASP A 211 -21.38 21.24 -5.52
N ASN A 212 -21.62 20.59 -4.37
CA ASN A 212 -21.92 21.29 -3.12
C ASN A 212 -20.68 21.92 -2.47
N TYR A 213 -19.52 21.25 -2.54
CA TYR A 213 -18.31 21.63 -1.79
C TYR A 213 -17.02 21.41 -2.61
N PRO A 214 -16.78 22.18 -3.68
CA PRO A 214 -15.71 21.91 -4.65
C PRO A 214 -14.30 21.89 -4.03
N ARG A 215 -14.01 22.74 -3.04
CA ARG A 215 -12.72 22.73 -2.33
C ARG A 215 -12.47 21.42 -1.59
N ARG A 216 -13.51 20.83 -1.01
CA ARG A 216 -13.42 19.58 -0.25
C ARG A 216 -13.31 18.38 -1.17
N TYR A 217 -14.11 18.37 -2.24
CA TYR A 217 -13.96 17.37 -3.29
C TYR A 217 -12.55 17.38 -3.86
N ASN A 218 -11.98 18.54 -4.17
CA ASN A 218 -10.60 18.63 -4.68
C ASN A 218 -9.60 18.06 -3.66
N ALA A 219 -9.72 18.42 -2.38
CA ALA A 219 -8.84 17.88 -1.33
C ALA A 219 -8.97 16.34 -1.21
N PHE A 220 -10.19 15.82 -1.21
CA PHE A 220 -10.48 14.38 -1.23
C PHE A 220 -9.83 13.72 -2.45
N PHE A 221 -10.10 14.24 -3.65
CA PHE A 221 -9.67 13.67 -4.91
C PHE A 221 -8.14 13.60 -5.01
N TYR A 222 -7.43 14.69 -4.69
CA TYR A 222 -5.97 14.70 -4.72
C TYR A 222 -5.36 13.78 -3.66
N CYS A 223 -5.86 13.82 -2.43
CA CYS A 223 -5.38 12.94 -1.36
C CYS A 223 -5.61 11.46 -1.72
N ASN A 224 -6.80 11.12 -2.22
CA ASN A 224 -7.15 9.77 -2.61
C ASN A 224 -6.29 9.28 -3.79
N SER A 225 -6.10 10.12 -4.81
CA SER A 225 -5.29 9.79 -5.99
C SER A 225 -3.82 9.60 -5.66
N ILE A 226 -3.24 10.48 -4.83
CA ILE A 226 -1.86 10.36 -4.38
C ILE A 226 -1.69 9.07 -3.56
N SER A 227 -2.62 8.76 -2.65
CA SER A 227 -2.59 7.52 -1.88
C SER A 227 -2.69 6.27 -2.77
N PHE A 228 -3.59 6.27 -3.75
CA PHE A 228 -3.72 5.17 -4.72
C PHE A 228 -2.41 4.95 -5.48
N MET A 229 -1.84 6.02 -6.04
CA MET A 229 -0.67 5.92 -6.91
C MET A 229 0.61 5.58 -6.15
N LEU A 230 0.80 6.12 -4.94
CA LEU A 230 1.88 5.70 -4.04
C LEU A 230 1.74 4.22 -3.69
N SER A 231 0.52 3.74 -3.47
CA SER A 231 0.26 2.32 -3.17
C SER A 231 0.59 1.40 -4.36
N ILE A 232 0.21 1.79 -5.58
CA ILE A 232 0.59 1.07 -6.80
C ILE A 232 2.12 1.09 -6.99
N ALA A 233 2.77 2.22 -6.77
CA ALA A 233 4.23 2.32 -6.82
C ALA A 233 4.91 1.37 -5.82
N LEU A 234 4.43 1.35 -4.57
CA LEU A 234 4.91 0.42 -3.55
C LEU A 234 4.73 -1.03 -3.99
N ILE A 235 3.58 -1.40 -4.56
CA ILE A 235 3.34 -2.75 -5.07
C ILE A 235 4.36 -3.12 -6.17
N ILE A 236 4.57 -2.26 -7.17
CA ILE A 236 5.53 -2.50 -8.26
C ILE A 236 6.95 -2.71 -7.69
N LEU A 237 7.38 -1.85 -6.78
CA LEU A 237 8.71 -1.89 -6.19
C LEU A 237 8.90 -3.10 -5.27
N LEU A 238 7.87 -3.49 -4.52
CA LEU A 238 7.90 -4.62 -3.58
C LEU A 238 7.71 -5.97 -4.27
N VAL A 239 7.08 -6.01 -5.44
CA VAL A 239 6.98 -7.22 -6.26
C VAL A 239 8.33 -7.53 -6.92
N ASN A 240 9.06 -6.51 -7.39
CA ASN A 240 10.35 -6.70 -8.05
C ASN A 240 11.49 -7.03 -7.05
N PRO A 241 12.08 -8.23 -7.10
CA PRO A 241 13.14 -8.66 -6.18
C PRO A 241 14.40 -7.78 -6.24
N ASN A 242 14.67 -7.17 -7.40
CA ASN A 242 15.86 -6.35 -7.63
C ASN A 242 15.71 -4.93 -7.05
N LEU A 243 14.48 -4.43 -6.91
CA LEU A 243 14.21 -3.05 -6.47
C LEU A 243 13.90 -2.95 -4.97
N TYR A 244 13.24 -3.95 -4.38
CA TYR A 244 12.81 -3.83 -2.98
C TYR A 244 13.99 -3.82 -1.98
N ARG A 245 15.07 -4.59 -2.23
CA ARG A 245 16.23 -4.64 -1.32
C ARG A 245 16.88 -3.27 -1.16
N PRO A 246 17.30 -2.58 -2.25
CA PRO A 246 17.79 -1.20 -2.16
C PRO A 246 16.75 -0.22 -1.59
N ALA A 247 15.49 -0.35 -2.00
CA ALA A 247 14.43 0.59 -1.61
C ALA A 247 14.01 0.49 -0.12
N ILE A 248 14.13 -0.68 0.51
CA ILE A 248 13.91 -0.82 1.96
C ILE A 248 15.10 -0.24 2.73
N ARG A 249 16.34 -0.45 2.25
CA ARG A 249 17.56 0.06 2.90
C ARG A 249 17.63 1.59 2.88
N SER A 250 17.16 2.24 1.81
CA SER A 250 17.13 3.70 1.68
C SER A 250 16.03 4.39 2.51
N ASN A 251 15.23 3.64 3.27
CA ASN A 251 14.01 4.11 3.94
C ASN A 251 12.94 4.73 3.02
N ALA A 252 13.14 4.80 1.70
CA ALA A 252 12.23 5.42 0.75
C ALA A 252 10.82 4.81 0.78
N LEU A 253 10.72 3.47 0.85
CA LEU A 253 9.42 2.78 0.93
C LEU A 253 8.67 3.10 2.23
N SER A 254 9.40 3.36 3.32
CA SER A 254 8.81 3.74 4.60
C SER A 254 8.21 5.14 4.56
N VAL A 255 8.94 6.09 3.96
CA VAL A 255 8.47 7.47 3.75
C VAL A 255 7.28 7.48 2.81
N CYS A 256 7.38 6.76 1.69
CA CYS A 256 6.28 6.60 0.73
C CYS A 256 5.02 6.03 1.38
N THR A 257 5.17 5.02 2.25
CA THR A 257 4.05 4.46 3.01
C THR A 257 3.46 5.47 4.00
N ALA A 258 4.30 6.23 4.72
CA ALA A 258 3.83 7.26 5.65
C ALA A 258 3.04 8.36 4.92
N VAL A 259 3.57 8.87 3.80
CA VAL A 259 2.88 9.86 2.95
C VAL A 259 1.58 9.28 2.40
N GLY A 260 1.59 8.04 1.89
CA GLY A 260 0.40 7.37 1.39
C GLY A 260 -0.69 7.24 2.45
N LEU A 261 -0.34 6.84 3.68
CA LEU A 261 -1.30 6.75 4.79
C LEU A 261 -1.82 8.12 5.26
N LEU A 262 -0.98 9.16 5.25
CA LEU A 262 -1.42 10.53 5.56
C LEU A 262 -2.41 11.04 4.50
N CYS A 263 -2.14 10.78 3.23
CA CYS A 263 -3.06 11.07 2.13
C CYS A 263 -4.36 10.27 2.25
N LEU A 264 -4.30 8.97 2.56
CA LEU A 264 -5.48 8.15 2.80
C LEU A 264 -6.35 8.73 3.93
N MET A 265 -5.71 9.15 5.02
CA MET A 265 -6.39 9.76 6.16
C MET A 265 -7.00 11.12 5.82
N GLY A 266 -6.29 11.95 5.04
CA GLY A 266 -6.81 13.22 4.51
C GLY A 266 -8.02 13.02 3.60
N ALA A 267 -7.99 12.01 2.74
CA ALA A 267 -9.13 11.62 1.91
C ALA A 267 -10.31 11.19 2.77
N TYR A 268 -10.10 10.32 3.76
CA TYR A 268 -11.14 9.92 4.69
C TYR A 268 -11.76 11.12 5.43
N ALA A 269 -10.94 12.03 5.97
CA ALA A 269 -11.41 13.17 6.74
C ALA A 269 -12.21 14.19 5.90
N THR A 270 -11.82 14.39 4.65
CA THR A 270 -12.49 15.31 3.73
C THR A 270 -13.72 14.71 3.06
N GLY A 271 -13.72 13.39 2.82
CA GLY A 271 -14.81 12.66 2.17
C GLY A 271 -15.94 12.19 3.10
N SER A 272 -15.63 11.86 4.35
CA SER A 272 -16.58 11.18 5.26
C SER A 272 -17.75 12.02 5.76
N THR A 273 -17.68 13.35 5.70
CA THR A 273 -18.71 14.22 6.26
C THR A 273 -18.98 15.39 5.33
N GLN A 274 -20.25 15.81 5.19
CA GLN A 274 -20.61 16.99 4.40
C GLN A 274 -20.47 18.31 5.19
N HIS A 275 -20.44 18.26 6.52
CA HIS A 275 -20.29 19.45 7.37
C HIS A 275 -18.82 19.79 7.67
N LEU A 276 -18.45 21.07 7.51
CA LEU A 276 -17.08 21.56 7.77
C LEU A 276 -16.64 21.36 9.23
N LYS A 277 -17.56 21.57 10.18
CA LYS A 277 -17.26 21.44 11.62
C LYS A 277 -16.89 20.00 12.00
N THR A 278 -17.61 19.01 11.48
CA THR A 278 -17.32 17.58 11.77
C THR A 278 -16.06 17.10 11.08
N SER A 279 -15.73 17.61 9.90
CA SER A 279 -14.44 17.33 9.24
C SER A 279 -13.25 17.84 10.04
N ILE A 280 -13.35 19.03 10.66
CA ILE A 280 -12.31 19.55 11.57
C ILE A 280 -12.13 18.60 12.75
N TYR A 281 -13.21 18.13 13.38
CA TYR A 281 -13.12 17.14 14.46
C TYR A 281 -12.42 15.84 14.02
N ILE A 282 -12.69 15.36 12.81
CA ILE A 282 -12.04 14.15 12.27
C ILE A 282 -10.55 14.40 12.00
N ILE A 283 -10.18 15.57 11.46
CA ILE A 283 -8.77 15.93 11.26
C ILE A 283 -8.04 16.05 12.60
N VAL A 284 -8.65 16.70 13.59
CA VAL A 284 -8.08 16.81 14.94
C VAL A 284 -7.94 15.42 15.57
N LEU A 285 -8.97 14.58 15.49
CA LEU A 285 -8.92 13.20 15.99
C LEU A 285 -7.81 12.40 15.30
N ALA A 286 -7.67 12.52 14.00
CA ALA A 286 -6.60 11.90 13.22
C ALA A 286 -5.21 12.34 13.68
N VAL A 287 -5.00 13.65 13.87
CA VAL A 287 -3.73 14.20 14.41
C VAL A 287 -3.47 13.68 15.81
N VAL A 288 -4.49 13.65 16.68
CA VAL A 288 -4.38 13.11 18.04
C VAL A 288 -4.00 11.63 18.00
N VAL A 289 -4.63 10.81 17.16
CA VAL A 289 -4.30 9.38 17.02
C VAL A 289 -2.85 9.20 16.54
N LEU A 290 -2.38 10.00 15.58
CA LEU A 290 -1.00 9.96 15.13
C LEU A 290 -0.01 10.37 16.24
N LEU A 291 -0.32 11.40 17.02
CA LEU A 291 0.49 11.85 18.14
C LEU A 291 0.54 10.80 19.25
N VAL A 292 -0.59 10.16 19.57
CA VAL A 292 -0.67 9.05 20.53
C VAL A 292 0.14 7.86 20.03
N ALA A 293 0.01 7.48 18.76
CA ALA A 293 0.79 6.40 18.18
C ALA A 293 2.30 6.69 18.22
N ALA A 294 2.71 7.91 17.87
CA ALA A 294 4.10 8.36 17.97
C ALA A 294 4.60 8.36 19.41
N GLY A 295 3.78 8.82 20.36
CA GLY A 295 4.08 8.81 21.80
C GLY A 295 4.25 7.39 22.35
N LEU A 296 3.36 6.46 22.00
CA LEU A 296 3.47 5.04 22.38
C LEU A 296 4.75 4.41 21.80
N LEU A 297 5.10 4.75 20.56
CA LEU A 297 6.32 4.28 19.90
C LEU A 297 7.57 4.85 20.58
N LEU A 298 7.54 6.12 20.98
CA LEU A 298 8.60 6.77 21.76
C LEU A 298 8.76 6.14 23.14
N VAL A 299 7.66 5.92 23.88
CA VAL A 299 7.69 5.25 25.20
C VAL A 299 8.25 3.83 25.07
N PHE A 300 7.83 3.09 24.04
CA PHE A 300 8.37 1.77 23.75
C PHE A 300 9.88 1.82 23.47
N LEU A 301 10.35 2.80 22.69
CA LEU A 301 11.77 3.01 22.42
C LEU A 301 12.55 3.39 23.68
N LEU A 302 12.02 4.28 24.51
CA LEU A 302 12.63 4.71 25.78
C LEU A 302 12.74 3.54 26.77
N LYS A 303 11.69 2.73 26.93
CA LYS A 303 11.75 1.50 27.75
C LYS A 303 12.80 0.52 27.23
N ARG A 304 12.90 0.38 25.90
CA ARG A 304 13.89 -0.49 25.26
C ARG A 304 15.32 0.02 25.43
N LEU A 305 15.53 1.34 25.44
CA LEU A 305 16.81 1.97 25.73
C LEU A 305 17.16 1.81 27.21
N SER A 306 16.23 2.09 28.13
CA SER A 306 16.41 1.91 29.58
C SER A 306 16.81 0.47 29.91
N GLY A 307 16.09 -0.53 29.40
CA GLY A 307 16.42 -1.94 29.65
C GLY A 307 17.76 -2.39 29.04
N LYS A 308 18.25 -1.72 28.00
CA LYS A 308 19.57 -1.99 27.41
C LYS A 308 20.70 -1.34 28.23
N THR A 309 20.43 -0.19 28.85
CA THR A 309 21.34 0.51 29.77
C THR A 309 21.45 -0.24 31.10
N ASP A 310 20.33 -0.68 31.67
CA ASP A 310 20.29 -1.49 32.90
C ASP A 310 21.10 -2.79 32.72
N MET A 311 20.88 -3.51 31.62
CA MET A 311 21.61 -4.76 31.35
C MET A 311 23.10 -4.57 31.03
N LYS A 312 23.52 -3.38 30.57
CA LYS A 312 24.95 -3.04 30.48
C LYS A 312 25.54 -2.74 31.87
N SER A 313 24.81 -2.02 32.73
CA SER A 313 25.25 -1.69 34.08
C SER A 313 25.42 -2.94 34.96
N VAL A 314 24.50 -3.91 34.86
CA VAL A 314 24.58 -5.19 35.59
C VAL A 314 25.80 -6.00 35.15
N ARG A 315 26.07 -6.08 33.83
CA ARG A 315 27.26 -6.80 33.31
C ARG A 315 28.59 -6.14 33.70
N LEU A 316 28.62 -4.82 33.78
CA LEU A 316 29.78 -4.04 34.23
C LEU A 316 30.04 -4.16 35.74
N ASN A 317 28.99 -4.37 36.54
CA ASN A 317 29.12 -4.68 37.96
C ASN A 317 29.56 -6.13 38.20
N ASP A 318 29.06 -7.09 37.42
CA ASP A 318 29.41 -8.51 37.55
C ASP A 318 30.90 -8.78 37.23
N HIS A 319 31.48 -8.04 36.27
CA HIS A 319 32.93 -8.07 36.01
C HIS A 319 33.79 -7.29 37.02
N ARG A 320 33.16 -6.51 37.91
CA ARG A 320 33.86 -5.78 38.98
C ARG A 320 33.89 -6.54 40.30
N VAL A 321 33.15 -7.65 40.41
CA VAL A 321 33.25 -8.57 41.53
C VAL A 321 34.43 -9.51 41.23
N PRO A 322 35.57 -9.42 41.96
CA PRO A 322 36.66 -10.35 41.76
C PRO A 322 36.18 -11.78 42.08
N PRO A 323 36.66 -12.81 41.38
CA PRO A 323 36.32 -14.19 41.70
C PRO A 323 36.64 -14.42 43.17
N ARG A 324 35.65 -14.90 43.93
CA ARG A 324 35.83 -15.29 45.32
C ARG A 324 36.89 -16.39 45.32
N VAL A 325 38.09 -16.04 45.77
CA VAL A 325 39.18 -17.00 45.97
C VAL A 325 38.73 -17.92 47.09
N GLU A 326 38.15 -19.07 46.74
CA GLU A 326 38.02 -20.17 47.68
C GLU A 326 39.44 -20.63 48.01
N ALA A 327 39.88 -20.31 49.22
CA ALA A 327 41.18 -20.70 49.72
C ALA A 327 41.27 -22.24 49.75
N PRO A 328 42.39 -22.84 49.29
CA PRO A 328 42.54 -24.29 49.30
C PRO A 328 42.68 -24.77 50.75
N LEU A 329 41.67 -25.52 51.22
CA LEU A 329 41.71 -26.23 52.49
C LEU A 329 42.72 -27.38 52.40
N HIS A 330 43.99 -27.09 52.65
CA HIS A 330 44.98 -28.12 52.97
C HIS A 330 45.62 -27.89 54.34
N ARG A 331 45.33 -28.85 55.23
CA ARG A 331 46.11 -29.29 56.40
C ARG A 331 46.55 -28.22 57.39
N GLN A 332 45.93 -28.22 58.56
CA GLN A 332 46.64 -28.41 59.85
C GLN A 332 45.65 -28.53 61.03
N ARG A 333 45.59 -29.71 61.66
CA ARG A 333 45.84 -29.98 63.09
C ARG A 333 45.21 -31.30 63.52
N ALA A 334 46.04 -32.34 63.46
CA ALA A 334 46.16 -33.27 64.58
C ALA A 334 46.78 -32.53 65.78
N LYS A 335 46.48 -33.00 67.00
CA LYS A 335 46.64 -32.38 68.34
C LYS A 335 45.38 -31.57 68.72
N TRP A 336 44.49 -32.09 69.56
CA TRP A 336 44.76 -32.57 70.92
C TRP A 336 43.96 -33.83 71.31
N ARG A 337 44.63 -34.71 72.08
CA ARG A 337 44.05 -35.76 72.91
C ARG A 337 43.32 -35.14 74.11
N ASN A 338 42.16 -35.65 74.49
CA ASN A 338 41.96 -36.45 75.72
C ASN A 338 40.56 -37.06 75.72
#